data_AF-U1N5G5-F1
#
_entry.id   AF-U1N5G5-F1
#
_cell.length_a   1.000
_cell.length_b   1.000
_cell.length_c   1.000
_cell.angle_alpha   90.00
_cell.angle_beta   90.00
_cell.angle_gamma   90.00
#
_symmetry.space_group_name_H-M   'P 1'
#
loop_
_entity.id
_entity.type
_entity.pdbx_description
1 polymer ?
#
loop_
_entity_poly.entity_id
_entity_poly.type
_entity_poly.pdbx_seq_one_letter_code
_entity_poly.pdbx_strand_id
1 'polypeptide(L)'
;KCSATSRVYVYEDVIDSFTEKLVKKTEQLVVGPPENRETFVSPLINNDAFHRYQRISQRARADGRILTGGSRVDDTELPDGRYVEPTIVTEIPHEHALACEEHFVPFVTIHPVSGLSEALEKSNDTDYGLCAGFFSEDDSEIDRWFDEIESGMCYVNRSQSATTGALVQAQPFGGWKFSGTTGKFAGGYWYLQQFMREQSRTRVR
;
A
#
# COMPACT_ATOMS: atom_id res chain seq x y z
N LYS A 1 -4.42 5.63 0.87
CA LYS A 1 -3.23 6.51 0.77
C LYS A 1 -2.46 6.07 -0.47
N CYS A 2 -1.80 6.95 -1.21
CA CYS A 2 -0.98 6.52 -2.36
C CYS A 2 0.11 5.50 -1.94
N SER A 3 0.67 5.66 -0.74
CA SER A 3 1.70 4.77 -0.19
C SER A 3 1.14 3.52 0.50
N ALA A 4 -0.17 3.26 0.47
CA ALA A 4 -0.75 2.16 1.24
C ALA A 4 -0.41 0.80 0.62
N THR A 5 -0.16 -0.20 1.46
CA THR A 5 -0.05 -1.58 1.01
C THR A 5 -1.44 -2.11 0.64
N SER A 6 -1.70 -2.29 -0.65
CA SER A 6 -2.90 -2.94 -1.18
C SER A 6 -2.66 -4.41 -1.59
N ARG A 7 -1.40 -4.79 -1.83
CA ARG A 7 -0.99 -6.15 -2.20
C ARG A 7 0.07 -6.67 -1.23
N VAL A 8 -0.05 -7.93 -0.83
CA VAL A 8 0.92 -8.63 0.00
C VAL A 8 1.27 -9.93 -0.68
N TYR A 9 2.56 -10.14 -0.95
CA TYR A 9 3.11 -11.40 -1.45
C TYR A 9 3.77 -12.14 -0.30
N VAL A 10 3.43 -13.39 -0.10
CA VAL A 10 3.89 -14.18 1.05
C VAL A 10 4.39 -15.52 0.56
N TYR A 11 5.55 -15.92 1.08
CA TYR A 11 6.13 -17.22 0.77
C TYR A 11 5.17 -18.34 1.19
N GLU A 12 4.96 -19.31 0.30
CA GLU A 12 3.94 -20.36 0.45
C GLU A 12 4.04 -21.10 1.80
N ASP A 13 5.25 -21.39 2.28
CA ASP A 13 5.47 -22.12 3.53
C ASP A 13 4.97 -21.38 4.79
N VAL A 14 4.78 -20.05 4.72
CA VAL A 14 4.39 -19.22 5.87
C VAL A 14 3.07 -18.48 5.67
N ILE A 15 2.44 -18.60 4.50
CA ILE A 15 1.24 -17.83 4.15
C ILE A 15 0.08 -18.08 5.10
N ASP A 16 -0.13 -19.32 5.54
CA ASP A 16 -1.23 -19.66 6.46
C ASP A 16 -1.06 -18.97 7.82
N SER A 17 0.13 -19.09 8.43
CA SER A 17 0.42 -18.47 9.73
C SER A 17 0.41 -16.95 9.66
N PHE A 18 0.92 -16.38 8.56
CA PHE A 18 0.86 -14.95 8.31
C PHE A 18 -0.59 -14.46 8.21
N THR A 19 -1.39 -15.15 7.40
CA THR A 19 -2.78 -14.79 7.11
C THR A 19 -3.64 -14.85 8.36
N GLU A 20 -3.51 -15.90 9.16
CA GLU A 20 -4.23 -16.04 10.44
C GLU A 20 -3.93 -14.86 11.38
N LYS A 21 -2.64 -14.51 11.54
CA LYS A 21 -2.22 -13.39 12.40
C LYS A 21 -2.73 -12.05 11.87
N LEU A 22 -2.72 -11.85 10.56
CA LEU A 22 -3.19 -10.61 9.93
C LEU A 22 -4.70 -10.45 10.09
N VAL A 23 -5.49 -11.51 9.86
CA VAL A 23 -6.95 -11.51 10.06
C VAL A 23 -7.27 -11.18 11.52
N LYS A 24 -6.69 -11.90 12.47
CA LYS A 24 -6.92 -11.68 13.91
C LYS A 24 -6.58 -10.26 14.35
N LYS A 25 -5.50 -9.67 13.82
CA LYS A 25 -5.13 -8.27 14.11
C LYS A 25 -6.09 -7.27 13.48
N THR A 26 -6.61 -7.57 12.30
CA THR A 26 -7.52 -6.71 11.55
C THR A 26 -8.90 -6.65 12.21
N GLU A 27 -9.39 -7.78 12.72
CA GLU A 27 -10.67 -7.87 13.46
C GLU A 27 -10.65 -7.13 14.81
N GLN A 28 -9.46 -6.84 15.35
CA GLN A 28 -9.28 -6.06 16.57
C GLN A 28 -9.28 -4.54 16.33
N LEU A 29 -9.30 -4.10 15.08
CA LEU A 29 -9.25 -2.67 14.75
C LEU A 29 -10.60 -2.01 15.06
N VAL A 30 -10.56 -0.94 15.84
CA VAL A 30 -11.76 -0.14 16.14
C VAL A 30 -12.07 0.76 14.95
N VAL A 31 -13.25 0.57 14.36
CA VAL A 31 -13.82 1.47 13.34
C VAL A 31 -14.70 2.49 14.04
N GLY A 32 -14.48 3.79 13.77
CA GLY A 32 -15.19 4.82 14.51
C GLY A 32 -14.85 6.25 14.10
N PRO A 33 -15.44 7.26 14.79
CA PRO A 33 -15.20 8.66 14.49
C PRO A 33 -13.75 9.08 14.79
N PRO A 34 -13.12 9.92 13.94
CA PRO A 34 -11.71 10.29 14.08
C PRO A 34 -11.37 11.06 15.36
N GLU A 35 -12.37 11.69 16.00
CA GLU A 35 -12.21 12.36 17.29
C GLU A 35 -12.05 11.39 18.47
N ASN A 36 -12.43 10.11 18.33
CA ASN A 36 -12.22 9.11 19.37
C ASN A 36 -10.79 8.55 19.27
N ARG A 37 -10.03 8.67 20.37
CA ARG A 37 -8.65 8.18 20.49
C ARG A 37 -8.49 6.68 20.22
N GLU A 38 -9.52 5.88 20.48
CA GLU A 38 -9.47 4.43 20.26
C GLU A 38 -9.68 4.05 18.79
N THR A 39 -10.22 4.96 17.98
CA THR A 39 -10.49 4.72 16.56
C THR A 39 -9.19 4.53 15.80
N PHE A 40 -9.09 3.41 15.09
CA PHE A 40 -8.01 3.13 14.16
C PHE A 40 -8.42 3.39 12.71
N VAL A 41 -9.67 3.05 12.35
CA VAL A 41 -10.21 3.24 11.00
C VAL A 41 -11.38 4.20 11.02
N SER A 42 -11.19 5.33 10.35
CA SER A 42 -12.18 6.40 10.22
C SER A 42 -12.99 6.25 8.92
N PRO A 43 -14.11 6.99 8.76
CA PRO A 43 -14.98 6.78 7.61
C PRO A 43 -14.32 7.22 6.30
N LEU A 44 -14.80 6.66 5.19
CA LEU A 44 -14.36 7.05 3.86
C LEU A 44 -14.77 8.49 3.53
N ILE A 45 -13.99 9.12 2.65
CA ILE A 45 -14.10 10.56 2.35
C ILE A 45 -15.46 10.98 1.75
N ASN A 46 -16.06 10.15 0.89
CA ASN A 46 -17.29 10.48 0.17
C ASN A 46 -18.05 9.23 -0.33
N ASN A 47 -19.26 9.44 -0.88
CA ASN A 47 -20.11 8.36 -1.37
C ASN A 47 -19.46 7.58 -2.51
N ASP A 48 -18.68 8.22 -3.38
CA ASP A 48 -18.01 7.53 -4.49
C ASP A 48 -16.99 6.49 -4.00
N ALA A 49 -16.20 6.84 -2.98
CA ALA A 49 -15.27 5.92 -2.33
C ALA A 49 -16.04 4.78 -1.63
N PHE A 50 -17.15 5.10 -0.96
CA PHE A 50 -18.00 4.11 -0.32
C PHE A 50 -18.61 3.12 -1.32
N HIS A 51 -19.18 3.62 -2.42
CA HIS A 51 -19.71 2.77 -3.48
C HIS A 51 -18.61 1.99 -4.21
N ARG A 52 -17.41 2.56 -4.37
CA ARG A 52 -16.25 1.82 -4.88
C ARG A 52 -15.93 0.65 -3.96
N TYR A 53 -15.83 0.88 -2.65
CA TYR A 53 -15.62 -0.18 -1.66
C TYR A 53 -16.68 -1.28 -1.79
N GLN A 54 -17.97 -0.91 -1.84
CA GLN A 54 -19.05 -1.89 -1.99
C GLN A 54 -18.91 -2.73 -3.28
N ARG A 55 -18.59 -2.11 -4.41
CA ARG A 55 -18.39 -2.81 -5.69
C ARG A 55 -17.21 -3.77 -5.64
N ILE A 56 -16.06 -3.34 -5.11
CA ILE A 56 -14.88 -4.22 -5.06
C ILE A 56 -15.07 -5.36 -4.06
N SER A 57 -15.77 -5.13 -2.95
CA SER A 57 -16.10 -6.19 -2.00
C SER A 57 -17.14 -7.16 -2.56
N GLN A 58 -18.02 -6.72 -3.46
CA GLN A 58 -18.91 -7.64 -4.19
C GLN A 58 -18.11 -8.51 -5.17
N ARG A 59 -17.20 -7.92 -5.95
CA ARG A 59 -16.29 -8.67 -6.85
C ARG A 59 -15.44 -9.66 -6.09
N ALA A 60 -14.87 -9.25 -4.95
CA ALA A 60 -14.07 -10.12 -4.09
C ALA A 60 -14.83 -11.36 -3.58
N ARG A 61 -16.15 -11.27 -3.35
CA ARG A 61 -16.98 -12.43 -2.99
C ARG A 61 -17.25 -13.36 -4.17
N ALA A 62 -17.25 -12.84 -5.38
CA ALA A 62 -17.54 -13.60 -6.60
C ALA A 62 -16.29 -14.31 -7.12
N ASP A 63 -15.15 -13.60 -7.10
CA ASP A 63 -13.94 -13.98 -7.84
C ASP A 63 -12.80 -14.47 -6.92
N GLY A 64 -13.01 -14.48 -5.60
CA GLY A 64 -12.05 -14.95 -4.61
C GLY A 64 -12.68 -15.18 -3.25
N ARG A 65 -11.88 -15.01 -2.19
CA ARG A 65 -12.31 -15.29 -0.81
C ARG A 65 -12.02 -14.12 0.12
N ILE A 66 -13.07 -13.55 0.69
CA ILE A 66 -12.94 -12.57 1.78
C ILE A 66 -12.66 -13.32 3.08
N LEU A 67 -11.55 -12.98 3.72
CA LEU A 67 -11.14 -13.58 5.00
C LEU A 67 -11.69 -12.81 6.21
N THR A 68 -11.84 -11.49 6.07
CA THR A 68 -12.51 -10.64 7.06
C THR A 68 -13.00 -9.35 6.40
N GLY A 69 -14.01 -8.72 7.01
CA GLY A 69 -14.65 -7.50 6.53
C GLY A 69 -15.50 -7.68 5.26
N GLY A 70 -15.37 -6.75 4.33
CA GLY A 70 -16.08 -6.76 3.05
C GLY A 70 -17.46 -6.12 3.09
N SER A 71 -17.90 -5.59 4.23
CA SER A 71 -19.20 -4.94 4.40
C SER A 71 -19.06 -3.51 4.91
N ARG A 72 -20.17 -2.77 4.88
CA ARG A 72 -20.29 -1.53 5.65
C ARG A 72 -20.35 -1.89 7.13
N VAL A 73 -19.89 -0.99 8.00
CA VAL A 73 -20.18 -1.13 9.43
C VAL A 73 -21.62 -0.68 9.66
N ASP A 74 -22.44 -1.57 10.24
CA ASP A 74 -23.83 -1.30 10.59
C ASP A 74 -23.94 -1.24 12.12
N ASP A 75 -23.51 -0.11 12.68
CA ASP A 75 -23.53 0.15 14.11
C ASP A 75 -24.35 1.43 14.35
N THR A 76 -25.47 1.27 15.06
CA THR A 76 -26.40 2.37 15.35
C THR A 76 -25.84 3.38 16.34
N GLU A 77 -24.77 3.04 17.06
CA GLU A 77 -24.10 3.95 17.99
C GLU A 77 -23.07 4.84 17.27
N LEU A 78 -22.71 4.52 16.02
CA LEU A 78 -21.83 5.38 15.22
C LEU A 78 -22.62 6.58 14.67
N PRO A 79 -21.97 7.77 14.62
CA PRO A 79 -22.57 8.92 13.93
C PRO A 79 -22.75 8.63 12.44
N ASP A 80 -23.58 9.42 11.75
CA ASP A 80 -23.77 9.25 10.31
C ASP A 80 -22.44 9.40 9.55
N GLY A 81 -22.12 8.41 8.72
CA GLY A 81 -20.81 8.32 8.07
C GLY A 81 -20.65 7.08 7.21
N ARG A 82 -19.49 7.04 6.53
CA ARG A 82 -19.17 6.02 5.51
C ARG A 82 -18.21 5.00 6.06
N TYR A 83 -18.64 4.33 7.12
CA TYR A 83 -17.84 3.35 7.83
C TYR A 83 -17.85 2.01 7.08
N VAL A 84 -16.67 1.44 6.92
CA VAL A 84 -16.46 0.18 6.21
C VAL A 84 -15.50 -0.68 7.01
N GLU A 85 -15.68 -1.99 6.93
CA GLU A 85 -14.81 -2.95 7.57
C GLU A 85 -13.46 -3.03 6.83
N PRO A 86 -12.33 -3.01 7.53
CA PRO A 86 -11.05 -3.34 6.92
C PRO A 86 -11.09 -4.74 6.32
N THR A 87 -10.78 -4.86 5.03
CA THR A 87 -11.05 -6.07 4.26
C THR A 87 -9.77 -6.76 3.82
N ILE A 88 -9.69 -8.06 4.06
CA ILE A 88 -8.60 -8.92 3.57
C ILE A 88 -9.20 -9.93 2.60
N VAL A 89 -8.58 -10.05 1.42
CA VAL A 89 -9.00 -10.96 0.37
C VAL A 89 -7.84 -11.86 -0.05
N THR A 90 -8.14 -13.11 -0.32
CA THR A 90 -7.22 -14.11 -0.87
C THR A 90 -7.90 -14.84 -2.03
N GLU A 91 -7.23 -15.83 -2.61
CA GLU A 91 -7.76 -16.69 -3.68
C GLU A 91 -8.19 -15.88 -4.92
N ILE A 92 -7.55 -14.74 -5.18
CA ILE A 92 -7.69 -13.99 -6.43
C ILE A 92 -6.40 -14.11 -7.25
N PRO A 93 -6.49 -14.23 -8.59
CA PRO A 93 -5.32 -14.18 -9.46
C PRO A 93 -4.56 -12.86 -9.30
N HIS A 94 -3.25 -12.88 -9.56
CA HIS A 94 -2.40 -11.69 -9.46
C HIS A 94 -2.82 -10.60 -10.46
N GLU A 95 -3.22 -11.00 -11.66
CA GLU A 95 -3.64 -10.14 -12.78
C GLU A 95 -5.07 -9.64 -12.61
N HIS A 96 -5.76 -10.05 -11.54
CA HIS A 96 -7.11 -9.64 -11.27
C HIS A 96 -7.17 -8.14 -10.97
N ALA A 97 -8.20 -7.45 -11.48
CA ALA A 97 -8.37 -6.00 -11.30
C ALA A 97 -8.34 -5.56 -9.81
N LEU A 98 -8.76 -6.42 -8.89
CA LEU A 98 -8.68 -6.14 -7.44
C LEU A 98 -7.24 -6.00 -6.93
N ALA A 99 -6.28 -6.69 -7.54
CA ALA A 99 -4.86 -6.59 -7.21
C ALA A 99 -4.18 -5.48 -8.03
N CYS A 100 -4.50 -5.31 -9.32
CA CYS A 100 -3.79 -4.38 -10.20
C CYS A 100 -4.26 -2.91 -10.10
N GLU A 101 -5.55 -2.67 -9.80
CA GLU A 101 -6.11 -1.31 -9.74
C GLU A 101 -5.96 -0.70 -8.33
N GLU A 102 -5.78 0.63 -8.28
CA GLU A 102 -5.71 1.36 -7.02
C GLU A 102 -7.11 1.74 -6.50
N HIS A 103 -7.50 1.18 -5.35
CA HIS A 103 -8.86 1.35 -4.83
C HIS A 103 -9.02 2.46 -3.79
N PHE A 104 -7.94 2.87 -3.11
CA PHE A 104 -7.93 3.95 -2.11
C PHE A 104 -8.84 3.74 -0.88
N VAL A 105 -9.16 2.50 -0.54
CA VAL A 105 -10.04 2.07 0.56
C VAL A 105 -9.32 1.02 1.44
N PRO A 106 -9.79 0.70 2.67
CA PRO A 106 -9.10 -0.24 3.55
C PRO A 106 -9.30 -1.69 3.07
N PHE A 107 -8.56 -2.06 2.04
CA PHE A 107 -8.69 -3.32 1.32
C PHE A 107 -7.30 -3.82 0.93
N VAL A 108 -6.99 -5.07 1.25
CA VAL A 108 -5.70 -5.70 0.94
C VAL A 108 -5.89 -7.11 0.38
N THR A 109 -5.07 -7.47 -0.59
CA THR A 109 -5.07 -8.79 -1.22
C THR A 109 -3.80 -9.55 -0.85
N ILE A 110 -3.92 -10.83 -0.50
CA ILE A 110 -2.81 -11.72 -0.17
C ILE A 110 -2.59 -12.70 -1.32
N HIS A 111 -1.34 -12.86 -1.73
CA HIS A 111 -0.92 -13.69 -2.86
C HIS A 111 0.24 -14.62 -2.45
N PRO A 112 0.16 -15.93 -2.72
CA PRO A 112 1.29 -16.83 -2.53
C PRO A 112 2.38 -16.57 -3.58
N VAL A 113 3.62 -16.81 -3.16
CA VAL A 113 4.81 -16.83 -4.02
C VAL A 113 5.76 -17.96 -3.59
N SER A 114 6.40 -18.60 -4.57
CA SER A 114 7.33 -19.71 -4.39
C SER A 114 8.76 -19.26 -4.11
N GLY A 115 9.00 -17.96 -3.94
CA GLY A 115 10.32 -17.40 -3.60
C GLY A 115 10.49 -15.94 -4.01
N LEU A 116 11.65 -15.38 -3.69
CA LEU A 116 11.97 -13.96 -3.94
C LEU A 116 11.87 -13.56 -5.41
N SER A 117 12.28 -14.42 -6.35
CA SER A 117 12.23 -14.10 -7.78
C SER A 117 10.79 -13.86 -8.26
N GLU A 118 9.86 -14.74 -7.90
CA GLU A 118 8.44 -14.57 -8.24
C GLU A 118 7.83 -13.38 -7.48
N ALA A 119 8.23 -13.17 -6.22
CA ALA A 119 7.80 -12.03 -5.42
C ALA A 119 8.18 -10.69 -6.08
N LEU A 120 9.41 -10.58 -6.60
CA LEU A 120 9.90 -9.41 -7.32
C LEU A 120 9.16 -9.22 -8.63
N GLU A 121 9.00 -10.29 -9.43
CA GLU A 121 8.25 -10.27 -10.69
C GLU A 121 6.83 -9.72 -10.47
N LYS A 122 6.05 -10.33 -9.58
CA LYS A 122 4.67 -9.90 -9.29
C LYS A 122 4.60 -8.53 -8.62
N SER A 123 5.58 -8.18 -7.78
CA SER A 123 5.61 -6.83 -7.16
C SER A 123 5.83 -5.75 -8.20
N ASN A 124 6.69 -6.02 -9.18
CA ASN A 124 7.02 -5.12 -10.28
C ASN A 124 5.98 -5.13 -11.41
N ASP A 125 5.16 -6.19 -11.53
CA ASP A 125 4.05 -6.25 -12.50
C ASP A 125 2.89 -5.34 -12.07
N THR A 126 3.08 -4.06 -12.36
CA THR A 126 2.13 -2.97 -12.17
C THR A 126 2.66 -1.72 -12.88
N ASP A 127 1.73 -0.88 -13.33
CA ASP A 127 2.03 0.43 -13.89
C ASP A 127 2.56 1.44 -12.84
N TYR A 128 2.53 1.09 -11.55
CA TYR A 128 2.91 1.96 -10.44
C TYR A 128 4.22 1.53 -9.77
N GLY A 129 4.93 2.46 -9.15
CA GLY A 129 6.22 2.21 -8.50
C GLY A 129 6.47 3.19 -7.35
N LEU A 130 5.49 3.36 -6.45
CA LEU A 130 5.54 4.39 -5.41
C LEU A 130 6.22 3.94 -4.12
N CYS A 131 5.63 2.95 -3.44
CA CYS A 131 6.17 2.42 -2.18
C CYS A 131 6.15 0.90 -2.20
N ALA A 132 7.24 0.29 -1.73
CA ALA A 132 7.38 -1.15 -1.54
C ALA A 132 8.00 -1.45 -0.17
N GLY A 133 7.62 -2.57 0.42
CA GLY A 133 8.09 -3.02 1.71
C GLY A 133 8.47 -4.49 1.64
N PHE A 134 9.55 -4.87 2.33
CA PHE A 134 10.04 -6.24 2.39
C PHE A 134 10.38 -6.64 3.82
N PHE A 135 10.13 -7.91 4.14
CA PHE A 135 10.45 -8.49 5.43
C PHE A 135 11.23 -9.79 5.19
N SER A 136 12.49 -9.79 5.57
CA SER A 136 13.37 -10.96 5.54
C SER A 136 14.47 -10.79 6.59
N GLU A 137 15.04 -11.90 7.04
CA GLU A 137 16.24 -11.91 7.90
C GLU A 137 17.50 -12.28 7.10
N ASP A 138 17.36 -12.61 5.81
CA ASP A 138 18.47 -12.95 4.92
C ASP A 138 18.99 -11.68 4.22
N ASP A 139 20.21 -11.28 4.57
CA ASP A 139 20.86 -10.09 4.00
C ASP A 139 21.02 -10.19 2.48
N SER A 140 21.23 -11.40 1.92
CA SER A 140 21.37 -11.58 0.48
C SER A 140 20.05 -11.39 -0.27
N GLU A 141 18.93 -11.78 0.34
CA GLU A 141 17.61 -11.49 -0.19
C GLU A 141 17.28 -10.01 -0.11
N ILE A 142 17.66 -9.35 0.99
CA ILE A 142 17.45 -7.92 1.19
C ILE A 142 18.20 -7.09 0.16
N ASP A 143 19.50 -7.37 -0.03
CA ASP A 143 20.33 -6.68 -1.01
C ASP A 143 19.78 -6.89 -2.43
N ARG A 144 19.48 -8.14 -2.79
CA ARG A 144 18.88 -8.47 -4.08
C ARG A 144 17.54 -7.76 -4.29
N TRP A 145 16.70 -7.70 -3.26
CA TRP A 145 15.42 -7.02 -3.33
C TRP A 145 15.59 -5.53 -3.58
N PHE A 146 16.53 -4.86 -2.91
CA PHE A 146 16.82 -3.44 -3.17
C PHE A 146 17.33 -3.19 -4.59
N ASP A 147 18.10 -4.12 -5.15
CA ASP A 147 18.63 -3.99 -6.51
C ASP A 147 17.56 -4.20 -7.60
N GLU A 148 16.56 -5.04 -7.35
CA GLU A 148 15.58 -5.48 -8.36
C GLU A 148 14.18 -4.86 -8.21
N ILE A 149 13.82 -4.29 -7.05
CA ILE A 149 12.48 -3.71 -6.84
C ILE A 149 12.31 -2.38 -7.59
N GLU A 150 11.22 -2.25 -8.34
CA GLU A 150 10.92 -1.07 -9.16
C GLU A 150 10.01 -0.07 -8.43
N SER A 151 10.51 0.50 -7.33
CA SER A 151 9.76 1.44 -6.51
C SER A 151 10.61 2.59 -5.98
N GLY A 152 10.04 3.79 -5.88
CA GLY A 152 10.77 4.95 -5.38
C GLY A 152 11.05 4.91 -3.88
N MET A 153 10.08 4.42 -3.09
CA MET A 153 10.21 4.32 -1.65
C MET A 153 10.28 2.86 -1.21
N CYS A 154 11.44 2.44 -0.72
CA CYS A 154 11.67 1.06 -0.32
C CYS A 154 11.95 0.99 1.18
N TYR A 155 11.32 0.04 1.87
CA TYR A 155 11.49 -0.18 3.30
C TYR A 155 11.71 -1.66 3.59
N VAL A 156 12.65 -1.96 4.50
CA VAL A 156 12.90 -3.32 4.98
C VAL A 156 12.69 -3.37 6.48
N ASN A 157 12.00 -4.40 6.98
CA ASN A 157 11.86 -4.73 8.40
C ASN A 157 11.36 -3.59 9.31
N ARG A 158 10.49 -2.71 8.80
CA ARG A 158 9.89 -1.64 9.61
C ARG A 158 8.79 -2.18 10.52
N SER A 159 8.90 -1.88 11.81
CA SER A 159 7.96 -2.35 12.83
C SER A 159 6.57 -1.73 12.78
N GLN A 160 6.44 -0.48 12.31
CA GLN A 160 5.15 0.24 12.33
C GLN A 160 4.38 0.18 11.01
N SER A 161 5.07 0.10 9.88
CA SER A 161 4.44 0.05 8.56
C SER A 161 5.43 -0.46 7.52
N ALA A 162 4.95 -1.31 6.62
CA ALA A 162 5.72 -1.80 5.48
C ALA A 162 6.01 -0.71 4.43
N THR A 163 5.13 0.28 4.27
CA THR A 163 5.14 1.16 3.08
C THR A 163 4.78 2.62 3.35
N THR A 164 4.30 2.97 4.54
CA THR A 164 3.75 4.31 4.83
C THR A 164 4.59 5.10 5.84
N GLY A 165 4.28 6.39 5.99
CA GLY A 165 4.86 7.23 7.04
C GLY A 165 6.26 7.76 6.70
N ALA A 166 6.47 8.14 5.44
CA ALA A 166 7.67 8.85 5.03
C ALA A 166 7.79 10.19 5.79
N LEU A 167 8.97 10.48 6.32
CA LEU A 167 9.30 11.73 6.99
C LEU A 167 10.15 12.61 6.06
N VAL A 168 9.87 13.91 6.08
CA VAL A 168 10.64 14.91 5.32
C VAL A 168 12.13 14.77 5.64
N GLN A 169 12.99 14.94 4.63
CA GLN A 169 14.45 14.80 4.68
C GLN A 169 14.96 13.37 4.91
N ALA A 170 14.37 12.60 5.83
CA ALA A 170 14.80 11.24 6.13
C ALA A 170 14.37 10.25 5.05
N GLN A 171 13.17 10.40 4.51
CA GLN A 171 12.63 9.56 3.43
C GLN A 171 11.92 10.46 2.39
N PRO A 172 12.66 11.18 1.53
CA PRO A 172 12.08 11.99 0.46
C PRO A 172 11.04 11.21 -0.34
N PHE A 173 9.82 11.71 -0.48
CA PHE A 173 8.69 10.94 -1.00
C PHE A 173 8.48 11.12 -2.51
N GLY A 174 8.51 10.02 -3.26
CA GLY A 174 8.20 9.99 -4.68
C GLY A 174 8.35 8.57 -5.26
N GLY A 175 8.00 8.40 -6.52
CA GLY A 175 7.90 7.09 -7.16
C GLY A 175 8.43 7.05 -8.59
N TRP A 176 8.45 5.84 -9.14
CA TRP A 176 8.78 5.52 -10.52
C TRP A 176 7.51 5.27 -11.34
N LYS A 177 7.64 4.91 -12.63
CA LYS A 177 6.54 4.57 -13.53
C LYS A 177 5.43 5.64 -13.53
N PHE A 178 4.15 5.27 -13.50
CA PHE A 178 3.06 6.23 -13.39
C PHE A 178 2.91 6.86 -12.00
N SER A 179 3.77 6.53 -11.03
CA SER A 179 3.79 7.14 -9.70
C SER A 179 4.63 8.42 -9.59
N GLY A 180 5.36 8.80 -10.65
CA GLY A 180 6.17 10.01 -10.63
C GLY A 180 6.54 10.49 -12.03
N THR A 181 6.77 11.80 -12.18
CA THR A 181 7.07 12.41 -13.49
C THR A 181 8.48 12.99 -13.59
N THR A 182 9.14 13.27 -12.46
CA THR A 182 10.41 14.01 -12.46
C THR A 182 11.58 13.23 -11.87
N GLY A 183 11.30 12.11 -11.20
CA GLY A 183 12.30 11.38 -10.40
C GLY A 183 12.89 12.19 -9.24
N LYS A 184 12.33 13.37 -8.92
CA LYS A 184 12.79 14.23 -7.82
C LYS A 184 11.74 14.25 -6.72
N PHE A 185 12.12 13.72 -5.57
CA PHE A 185 11.17 13.38 -4.52
C PHE A 185 10.95 14.53 -3.53
N ALA A 186 9.69 14.71 -3.10
CA ALA A 186 9.30 15.77 -2.17
C ALA A 186 10.03 15.64 -0.83
N GLY A 187 10.49 16.76 -0.28
CA GLY A 187 11.25 16.76 0.98
C GLY A 187 12.70 16.25 0.85
N GLY A 188 13.19 16.02 -0.38
CA GLY A 188 14.60 15.70 -0.66
C GLY A 188 15.40 16.87 -1.21
N TYR A 189 16.73 16.73 -1.19
CA TYR A 189 17.67 17.75 -1.66
C TYR A 189 17.42 18.22 -3.11
N TRP A 190 16.95 17.31 -3.96
CA TRP A 190 16.74 17.56 -5.38
C TRP A 190 15.40 18.21 -5.72
N TYR A 191 14.48 18.33 -4.74
CA TYR A 191 13.11 18.76 -5.02
C TYR A 191 13.03 20.22 -5.44
N LEU A 192 13.77 21.08 -4.74
CA LEU A 192 13.73 22.53 -4.94
C LEU A 192 14.20 22.94 -6.34
N GLN A 193 15.17 22.22 -6.91
CA GLN A 193 15.73 22.52 -8.23
C GLN A 193 14.69 22.46 -9.36
N GLN A 194 13.61 21.70 -9.19
CA GLN A 194 12.52 21.65 -10.17
C GLN A 194 11.80 23.00 -10.37
N PHE A 195 11.90 23.88 -9.39
CA PHE A 195 11.29 25.21 -9.40
C PHE A 195 12.30 26.32 -9.70
N MET A 196 13.56 25.96 -10.00
CA MET A 196 14.65 26.90 -10.24
C MET A 196 15.06 26.93 -11.72
N ARG A 197 15.87 27.94 -12.08
CA ARG A 197 16.52 28.05 -13.39
C ARG A 197 17.99 28.34 -13.19
N GLU A 198 18.86 27.65 -13.91
CA GLU A 198 20.30 27.92 -13.92
C GLU A 198 20.64 28.98 -14.99
N GLN A 199 21.56 29.88 -14.67
CA GLN A 199 22.09 30.85 -15.62
C GLN A 199 23.60 31.00 -15.45
N SER A 200 24.37 30.63 -16.48
CA SER A 200 25.80 30.93 -16.56
C SER A 200 26.02 32.30 -17.20
N ARG A 201 26.86 33.14 -16.58
CA ARG A 201 27.16 34.50 -17.07
C ARG A 201 28.67 34.70 -17.11
N THR A 202 29.22 34.80 -18.32
CA THR A 202 30.64 35.09 -18.53
C THR A 202 30.81 36.47 -19.15
N ARG A 203 31.70 37.28 -18.59
CA ARG A 203 32.10 38.57 -19.15
C ARG A 203 33.62 38.62 -19.26
N VAL A 204 34.12 38.52 -20.49
CA VAL A 204 35.54 38.71 -20.81
C VAL A 204 35.76 40.19 -21.13
N ARG A 205 36.86 40.78 -20.62
CA ARG A 205 37.29 42.13 -20.93
C ARG A 205 38.51 42.09 -21.84
#